data_AF-A0A354MY10-F1
#
_entry.id   AF-A0A354MY10-F1
#
_cell.length_a   1.000
_cell.length_b   1.000
_cell.length_c   1.000
_cell.angle_alpha   90.00
_cell.angle_beta   90.00
_cell.angle_gamma   90.00
#
_symmetry.space_group_name_H-M   'P 1'
#
loop_
_entity.id
_entity.type
_entity.pdbx_description
1 polymer ?
#
loop_
_entity_poly.entity_id
_entity_poly.type
_entity_poly.pdbx_seq_one_letter_code
_entity_poly.pdbx_strand_id
1 'polypeptide(L)'
;MQENENRNEEVRDTHDIHDAPDLAGIAERLRQKIDERDFAGFREEIGTLNPTDIAELFDEIPDEYEGRFFRLLPKEDAARAFVDMDSDRQKKIINSFTDRELAEILDELFLDDTVDIIEEMPANVVKRILRNSTPENRNIINQLLRYPKDSAGTIMTTEYVRFTKNMTVEQALDHIRRVAIDKETIYTCYVVDAQRHLIGLVTVKKLLLS
;
A
#
# COMPACT_ATOMS: atom_id res chain seq x y z
N MET A 1 55.41 -2.54 25.41
CA MET A 1 54.37 -2.54 26.46
C MET A 1 53.76 -1.15 26.47
N GLN A 2 52.42 -1.08 26.52
CA GLN A 2 51.56 0.12 26.43
C GLN A 2 51.53 0.76 25.03
N GLU A 3 50.41 1.16 24.44
CA GLU A 3 49.00 1.22 24.82
C GLU A 3 48.27 1.49 23.49
N ASN A 4 47.20 0.76 23.17
CA ASN A 4 46.20 1.18 22.18
C ASN A 4 44.94 0.36 22.44
N GLU A 5 44.29 0.68 23.57
CA GLU A 5 42.96 0.20 23.89
C GLU A 5 41.92 1.03 23.15
N ASN A 6 41.09 0.32 22.38
CA ASN A 6 39.65 0.53 22.19
C ASN A 6 39.14 1.98 22.10
N ARG A 7 38.99 2.45 20.86
CA ARG A 7 37.87 3.34 20.48
C ARG A 7 36.96 2.60 19.52
N ASN A 8 36.18 1.66 20.05
CA ASN A 8 34.88 1.36 19.49
C ASN A 8 33.88 2.23 20.26
N GLU A 9 33.63 3.43 19.73
CA GLU A 9 32.41 4.15 20.07
C GLU A 9 31.27 3.34 19.46
N GLU A 10 30.55 2.61 20.32
CA GLU A 10 29.21 2.12 20.05
C GLU A 10 28.36 3.32 19.60
N VAL A 11 28.18 3.47 18.29
CA VAL A 11 27.02 4.18 17.75
C VAL A 11 25.84 3.29 18.09
N ARG A 12 25.26 3.53 19.27
CA ARG A 12 23.92 3.05 19.59
C ARG A 12 23.01 3.68 18.55
N ASP A 13 22.58 2.87 17.57
CA ASP A 13 21.35 3.12 16.85
C ASP A 13 20.26 3.27 17.90
N THR A 14 19.91 4.52 18.21
CA THR A 14 18.62 4.84 18.78
C THR A 14 17.59 4.58 17.68
N HIS A 15 17.25 3.30 17.48
CA HIS A 15 15.91 2.99 17.00
C HIS A 15 14.97 3.63 18.02
N ASP A 16 14.32 4.70 17.60
CA ASP A 16 13.24 5.31 18.33
C ASP A 16 12.26 4.18 18.68
N ILE A 17 12.24 3.83 19.96
CA ILE A 17 11.13 3.09 20.56
C ILE A 17 10.00 4.12 20.55
N HIS A 18 9.28 4.21 19.43
CA HIS A 18 7.97 4.84 19.44
C HIS A 18 7.16 4.05 20.46
N ASP A 19 6.85 4.68 21.60
CA ASP A 19 5.74 4.22 22.42
C ASP A 19 4.57 3.99 21.47
N ALA A 20 4.01 2.78 21.47
CA ALA A 20 2.88 2.47 20.62
C ALA A 20 1.81 3.55 20.82
N PRO A 21 1.24 4.12 19.74
CA PRO A 21 0.26 5.18 19.87
C PRO A 21 -0.88 4.73 20.79
N ASP A 22 -1.42 5.66 21.58
CA ASP A 22 -2.60 5.41 22.41
C ASP A 22 -3.84 5.30 21.50
N LEU A 23 -3.96 4.15 20.81
CA LEU A 23 -5.00 3.90 19.82
C LEU A 23 -6.40 3.97 20.44
N ALA A 24 -6.56 3.52 21.69
CA ALA A 24 -7.83 3.62 22.39
C ALA A 24 -8.24 5.09 22.60
N GLY A 25 -7.33 5.94 23.09
CA GLY A 25 -7.57 7.38 23.24
C GLY A 25 -7.78 8.09 21.91
N ILE A 26 -7.06 7.69 20.86
CA ILE A 26 -7.24 8.21 19.49
C ILE A 26 -8.62 7.82 18.94
N ALA A 27 -9.04 6.56 19.10
CA ALA A 27 -10.34 6.07 18.64
C ALA A 27 -11.49 6.84 19.30
N GLU A 28 -11.39 7.16 20.60
CA GLU A 28 -12.37 7.98 21.30
C GLU A 28 -12.49 9.38 20.70
N ARG A 29 -11.36 10.06 20.47
CA ARG A 29 -11.35 11.41 19.87
C ARG A 29 -11.88 11.41 18.44
N LEU A 30 -11.51 10.43 17.64
CA LEU A 30 -11.99 10.32 16.27
C LEU A 30 -13.50 10.05 16.22
N ARG A 31 -14.05 9.23 17.14
CA ARG A 31 -15.51 9.06 17.26
C ARG A 31 -16.20 10.36 17.63
N GLN A 32 -15.67 11.10 18.61
CA GLN A 32 -16.20 12.41 18.98
C GLN A 32 -16.24 13.36 17.77
N LYS A 33 -15.16 13.41 16.98
CA LYS A 33 -15.09 14.20 15.75
C LYS A 33 -16.12 13.80 14.70
N ILE A 34 -16.39 12.49 14.54
CA ILE A 34 -17.46 12.00 13.66
C ILE A 34 -18.83 12.50 14.13
N ASP A 35 -19.10 12.41 15.43
CA ASP A 35 -20.40 12.80 16.01
C ASP A 35 -20.62 14.31 15.96
N GLU A 36 -19.56 15.10 16.17
CA GLU A 36 -19.55 16.56 16.03
C GLU A 36 -19.50 17.03 14.57
N ARG A 37 -19.33 16.10 13.61
CA ARG A 37 -19.12 16.37 12.18
C ARG A 37 -17.89 17.23 11.89
N ASP A 38 -16.88 17.16 12.75
CA ASP A 38 -15.55 17.75 12.55
C ASP A 38 -14.71 16.87 11.63
N PHE A 39 -15.08 16.83 10.34
CA PHE A 39 -14.37 16.02 9.34
C PHE A 39 -12.97 16.58 9.01
N ALA A 40 -12.75 17.87 9.25
CA ALA A 40 -11.43 18.49 9.06
C ALA A 40 -10.46 17.99 10.13
N GLY A 41 -10.86 18.07 11.41
CA GLY A 41 -10.07 17.55 12.51
C GLY A 41 -9.92 16.03 12.47
N PHE A 42 -10.91 15.29 11.97
CA PHE A 42 -10.77 13.85 11.73
C PHE A 42 -9.61 13.56 10.77
N ARG A 43 -9.56 14.25 9.62
CA ARG A 43 -8.50 14.06 8.63
C ARG A 43 -7.13 14.49 9.13
N GLU A 44 -7.08 15.56 9.90
CA GLU A 44 -5.82 16.02 10.52
C GLU A 44 -5.26 14.95 11.46
N GLU A 45 -6.10 14.37 12.31
CA GLU A 45 -5.68 13.33 13.26
C GLU A 45 -5.32 12.02 12.56
N ILE A 46 -6.09 11.58 11.56
CA ILE A 46 -5.73 10.43 10.70
C ILE A 46 -4.39 10.66 10.00
N GLY A 47 -4.12 11.86 9.50
CA GLY A 47 -2.86 12.17 8.80
C GLY A 47 -1.62 12.12 9.69
N THR A 48 -1.77 11.92 11.00
CA THR A 48 -0.65 11.66 11.92
C THR A 48 -0.31 10.18 12.10
N LEU A 49 -1.19 9.29 11.63
CA LEU A 49 -1.06 7.85 11.78
C LEU A 49 -0.51 7.22 10.51
N ASN A 50 0.22 6.11 10.65
CA ASN A 50 0.56 5.28 9.51
C ASN A 50 -0.60 4.31 9.17
N PRO A 51 -0.64 3.71 7.97
CA PRO A 51 -1.73 2.80 7.59
C PRO A 51 -1.91 1.58 8.51
N THR A 52 -0.83 1.07 9.09
CA THR A 52 -0.87 -0.06 10.04
C THR A 52 -1.56 0.35 11.35
N ASP A 53 -1.22 1.52 11.91
CA ASP A 53 -1.91 2.09 13.07
C ASP A 53 -3.39 2.33 12.76
N ILE A 54 -3.71 2.79 11.55
CA ILE A 54 -5.10 2.98 11.10
C ILE A 54 -5.83 1.64 11.05
N ALA A 55 -5.20 0.56 10.58
CA ALA A 55 -5.79 -0.76 10.54
C ALA A 55 -6.07 -1.28 11.97
N GLU A 56 -5.09 -1.19 12.86
CA GLU A 56 -5.23 -1.59 14.27
C GLU A 56 -6.31 -0.78 15.01
N LEU A 57 -6.49 0.49 14.65
CA LEU A 57 -7.53 1.34 15.23
C LEU A 57 -8.95 0.79 15.02
N PHE A 58 -9.19 -0.02 13.97
CA PHE A 58 -10.50 -0.66 13.77
C PHE A 58 -10.85 -1.69 14.84
N ASP A 59 -9.89 -2.15 15.64
CA ASP A 59 -10.16 -3.01 16.80
C ASP A 59 -10.72 -2.24 17.99
N GLU A 60 -10.40 -0.94 18.10
CA GLU A 60 -10.90 -0.05 19.15
C GLU A 60 -12.22 0.66 18.75
N ILE A 61 -12.57 0.64 17.47
CA ILE A 61 -13.76 1.29 16.94
C ILE A 61 -14.96 0.34 17.01
N PRO A 62 -16.11 0.76 17.59
CA PRO A 62 -17.32 -0.04 17.56
C PRO A 62 -17.84 -0.26 16.14
N ASP A 63 -18.40 -1.44 15.89
CA ASP A 63 -18.98 -1.89 14.61
C ASP A 63 -19.85 -0.84 13.88
N GLU A 64 -20.64 -0.07 14.63
CA GLU A 64 -21.56 0.94 14.11
C GLU A 64 -20.86 2.21 13.56
N TYR A 65 -19.58 2.38 13.86
CA TYR A 65 -18.74 3.48 13.38
C TYR A 65 -17.81 3.05 12.24
N GLU A 66 -17.42 1.78 12.13
CA GLU A 66 -16.42 1.31 11.14
C GLU A 66 -16.72 1.78 9.71
N GLY A 67 -17.95 1.59 9.24
CA GLY A 67 -18.32 1.98 7.88
C GLY A 67 -18.29 3.49 7.66
N ARG A 68 -18.51 4.31 8.69
CA ARG A 68 -18.36 5.78 8.60
C ARG A 68 -16.89 6.17 8.66
N PHE A 69 -16.15 5.54 9.56
CA PHE A 69 -14.72 5.75 9.75
C PHE A 69 -13.96 5.49 8.45
N PHE A 70 -14.12 4.30 7.88
CA PHE A 70 -13.44 3.92 6.65
C PHE A 70 -13.75 4.89 5.48
N ARG A 71 -15.00 5.31 5.32
CA ARG A 71 -15.41 6.25 4.26
C ARG A 71 -14.82 7.65 4.40
N LEU A 72 -14.37 8.02 5.59
CA LEU A 72 -13.77 9.33 5.85
C LEU A 72 -12.25 9.34 5.64
N LEU A 73 -11.63 8.16 5.59
CA LEU A 73 -10.20 8.02 5.32
C LEU A 73 -9.85 8.55 3.92
N PRO A 74 -8.67 9.18 3.76
CA PRO A 74 -8.08 9.37 2.45
C PRO A 74 -7.97 8.03 1.71
N LYS A 75 -8.16 8.02 0.39
CA LYS A 75 -8.26 6.78 -0.40
C LYS A 75 -7.02 5.89 -0.29
N GLU A 76 -5.84 6.50 -0.39
CA GLU A 76 -4.55 5.81 -0.29
C GLU A 76 -4.37 5.17 1.10
N ASP A 77 -4.66 5.91 2.17
CA ASP A 77 -4.59 5.39 3.54
C ASP A 77 -5.62 4.29 3.78
N ALA A 78 -6.83 4.44 3.24
CA ALA A 78 -7.89 3.44 3.34
C ALA A 78 -7.48 2.14 2.64
N ALA A 79 -6.88 2.23 1.46
CA ALA A 79 -6.41 1.07 0.71
C ALA A 79 -5.27 0.36 1.44
N ARG A 80 -4.25 1.09 1.90
CA ARG A 80 -3.13 0.50 2.66
C ARG A 80 -3.58 -0.11 3.99
N ALA A 81 -4.39 0.61 4.77
CA ALA A 81 -4.93 0.09 6.03
C ALA A 81 -5.81 -1.15 5.78
N PHE A 82 -6.54 -1.19 4.66
CA PHE A 82 -7.36 -2.34 4.30
C PHE A 82 -6.52 -3.60 4.05
N VAL A 83 -5.32 -3.48 3.45
CA VAL A 83 -4.40 -4.62 3.27
C VAL A 83 -3.90 -5.14 4.62
N ASP A 84 -3.61 -4.25 5.56
CA ASP A 84 -3.10 -4.61 6.89
C ASP A 84 -4.16 -5.20 7.84
N MET A 85 -5.44 -5.12 7.49
CA MET A 85 -6.54 -5.70 8.27
C MET A 85 -6.61 -7.23 8.14
N ASP A 86 -7.14 -7.89 9.18
CA ASP A 86 -7.46 -9.31 9.11
C ASP A 86 -8.57 -9.62 8.09
N SER A 87 -8.61 -10.88 7.63
CA SER A 87 -9.54 -11.34 6.60
C SER A 87 -11.02 -11.21 7.00
N ASP A 88 -11.35 -11.33 8.29
CA ASP A 88 -12.74 -11.21 8.75
C ASP A 88 -13.21 -9.75 8.69
N ARG A 89 -12.33 -8.80 9.07
CA ARG A 89 -12.57 -7.36 8.96
C ARG A 89 -12.64 -6.92 7.49
N GLN A 90 -11.69 -7.32 6.66
CA GLN A 90 -11.71 -7.04 5.22
C GLN A 90 -13.03 -7.51 4.59
N LYS A 91 -13.48 -8.72 4.92
CA LYS A 91 -14.75 -9.27 4.46
C LYS A 91 -15.95 -8.45 4.95
N LYS A 92 -15.97 -8.02 6.20
CA LYS A 92 -17.03 -7.16 6.75
C LYS A 92 -17.12 -5.83 6.01
N ILE A 93 -15.97 -5.18 5.79
CA ILE A 93 -15.86 -3.93 5.05
C ILE A 93 -16.36 -4.09 3.61
N ILE A 94 -15.85 -5.10 2.88
CA ILE A 94 -16.29 -5.39 1.50
C ILE A 94 -17.82 -5.57 1.45
N ASN A 95 -18.40 -6.34 2.37
CA ASN A 95 -19.84 -6.59 2.41
C ASN A 95 -20.66 -5.33 2.75
N SER A 96 -20.09 -4.39 3.48
CA SER A 96 -20.73 -3.12 3.83
C SER A 96 -20.72 -2.09 2.69
N PHE A 97 -19.84 -2.26 1.70
CA PHE A 97 -19.66 -1.32 0.60
C PHE A 97 -20.65 -1.56 -0.53
N THR A 98 -20.95 -0.48 -1.24
CA THR A 98 -21.52 -0.53 -2.58
C THR A 98 -20.47 -1.01 -3.58
N ASP A 99 -20.90 -1.49 -4.75
CA ASP A 99 -19.97 -1.90 -5.82
C ASP A 99 -19.08 -0.74 -6.29
N ARG A 100 -19.57 0.51 -6.24
CA ARG A 100 -18.77 1.69 -6.55
C ARG A 100 -17.66 1.94 -5.52
N GLU A 101 -17.99 1.91 -4.23
CA GLU A 101 -16.99 2.10 -3.17
C GLU A 101 -15.94 0.99 -3.20
N LEU A 102 -16.34 -0.26 -3.45
CA LEU A 102 -15.40 -1.35 -3.61
C LEU A 102 -14.47 -1.13 -4.81
N ALA A 103 -14.99 -0.72 -5.97
CA ALA A 103 -14.16 -0.41 -7.13
C ALA A 103 -13.15 0.71 -6.83
N GLU A 104 -13.56 1.76 -6.11
CA GLU A 104 -12.67 2.86 -5.74
C GLU A 104 -11.52 2.43 -4.83
N ILE A 105 -11.71 1.44 -3.95
CA ILE A 105 -10.62 0.90 -3.12
C ILE A 105 -9.75 -0.06 -3.93
N LEU A 106 -10.34 -0.93 -4.74
CA LEU A 106 -9.59 -1.87 -5.57
C LEU A 106 -8.71 -1.16 -6.62
N ASP A 107 -9.07 0.05 -7.04
CA ASP A 107 -8.25 0.85 -7.96
C ASP A 107 -7.01 1.44 -7.30
N GLU A 108 -6.99 1.57 -5.96
CA GLU A 108 -5.85 2.10 -5.19
C GLU A 108 -4.95 0.99 -4.65
N LEU A 109 -5.43 -0.27 -4.63
CA LEU A 109 -4.65 -1.43 -4.23
C LEU A 109 -3.69 -1.87 -5.34
N PHE A 110 -2.51 -2.33 -4.93
CA PHE A 110 -1.67 -3.08 -5.85
C PHE A 110 -2.26 -4.46 -6.15
N LEU A 111 -1.90 -5.00 -7.31
CA LEU A 111 -2.51 -6.21 -7.82
C LEU A 111 -2.07 -7.47 -7.08
N ASP A 112 -0.89 -7.45 -6.48
CA ASP A 112 -0.42 -8.48 -5.54
C ASP A 112 -1.22 -8.47 -4.25
N ASP A 113 -1.44 -7.31 -3.62
CA ASP A 113 -2.31 -7.21 -2.43
C ASP A 113 -3.72 -7.72 -2.75
N THR A 114 -4.26 -7.36 -3.91
CA THR A 114 -5.57 -7.83 -4.37
C THR A 114 -5.61 -9.36 -4.53
N VAL A 115 -4.52 -9.97 -4.99
CA VAL A 115 -4.40 -11.42 -5.12
C VAL A 115 -4.38 -12.07 -3.75
N ASP A 116 -3.60 -11.55 -2.81
CA ASP A 116 -3.51 -12.06 -1.44
C ASP A 116 -4.89 -12.01 -0.74
N ILE A 117 -5.62 -10.89 -0.88
CA ILE A 117 -6.99 -10.78 -0.41
C ILE A 117 -7.89 -11.84 -1.05
N ILE A 118 -7.78 -12.08 -2.37
CA ILE A 118 -8.60 -13.08 -3.05
C ILE A 118 -8.35 -14.50 -2.52
N GLU A 119 -7.12 -14.85 -2.18
CA GLU A 119 -6.75 -16.19 -1.71
C GLU A 119 -7.40 -16.55 -0.37
N GLU A 120 -7.62 -15.56 0.51
CA GLU A 120 -8.23 -15.75 1.84
C GLU A 120 -9.76 -15.55 1.85
N MET A 121 -10.37 -15.18 0.72
CA MET A 121 -11.78 -14.78 0.66
C MET A 121 -12.73 -15.88 0.13
N PRO A 122 -13.98 -15.93 0.64
CA PRO A 122 -14.96 -16.88 0.13
C PRO A 122 -15.38 -16.53 -1.30
N ALA A 123 -15.79 -17.55 -2.07
CA ALA A 123 -16.03 -17.43 -3.51
C ALA A 123 -17.04 -16.35 -3.93
N ASN A 124 -18.00 -15.98 -3.08
CA ASN A 124 -18.94 -14.90 -3.35
C ASN A 124 -18.27 -13.51 -3.31
N VAL A 125 -17.33 -13.31 -2.39
CA VAL A 125 -16.54 -12.08 -2.25
C VAL A 125 -15.54 -11.99 -3.40
N VAL A 126 -14.83 -13.07 -3.70
CA VAL A 126 -13.90 -13.13 -4.86
C VAL A 126 -14.60 -12.74 -6.16
N LYS A 127 -15.80 -13.29 -6.42
CA LYS A 127 -16.61 -12.92 -7.60
C LYS A 127 -16.94 -11.43 -7.63
N ARG A 128 -17.16 -10.83 -6.46
CA ARG A 128 -17.50 -9.42 -6.33
C ARG A 128 -16.29 -8.53 -6.57
N ILE A 129 -15.12 -8.88 -6.03
CA ILE A 129 -13.85 -8.20 -6.30
C ILE A 129 -13.57 -8.24 -7.81
N LEU A 130 -13.51 -9.43 -8.40
CA LEU A 130 -13.21 -9.59 -9.82
C LEU A 130 -14.20 -8.86 -10.72
N ARG A 131 -15.49 -8.79 -10.37
CA ARG A 131 -16.51 -8.05 -11.13
C ARG A 131 -16.24 -6.55 -11.15
N ASN A 132 -15.75 -6.00 -10.03
CA ASN A 132 -15.48 -4.57 -9.88
C ASN A 132 -14.07 -4.17 -10.35
N SER A 133 -13.16 -5.12 -10.54
CA SER A 133 -11.87 -4.86 -11.21
C SER A 133 -12.05 -4.61 -12.72
N THR A 134 -11.20 -3.75 -13.27
CA THR A 134 -11.11 -3.52 -14.73
C THR A 134 -10.74 -4.81 -15.48
N PRO A 135 -11.10 -4.96 -16.77
CA PRO A 135 -10.69 -6.11 -17.57
C PRO A 135 -9.17 -6.36 -17.59
N GLU A 136 -8.39 -5.28 -17.62
CA GLU A 136 -6.94 -5.29 -17.60
C GLU A 136 -6.40 -5.84 -16.27
N ASN A 137 -6.84 -5.27 -15.15
CA ASN A 137 -6.43 -5.72 -13.81
C ASN A 137 -6.87 -7.16 -13.57
N ARG A 138 -8.10 -7.53 -13.97
CA ARG A 138 -8.60 -8.90 -13.88
C ARG A 138 -7.72 -9.90 -14.63
N ASN A 139 -7.18 -9.53 -15.79
CA ASN A 139 -6.28 -10.41 -16.54
C ASN A 139 -4.97 -10.63 -15.78
N ILE A 140 -4.40 -9.55 -15.22
CA ILE A 140 -3.16 -9.62 -14.42
C ILE A 140 -3.39 -10.42 -13.14
N ILE A 141 -4.47 -10.17 -12.39
CA ILE A 141 -4.84 -10.96 -11.20
C ILE A 141 -4.93 -12.46 -11.54
N ASN A 142 -5.61 -12.81 -12.63
CA ASN A 142 -5.69 -14.22 -13.07
C ASN A 142 -4.33 -14.80 -13.50
N GLN A 143 -3.40 -13.97 -13.96
CA GLN A 143 -2.04 -14.39 -14.26
C GLN A 143 -1.25 -14.62 -12.96
N LEU A 144 -1.38 -13.72 -11.98
CA LEU A 144 -0.72 -13.81 -10.68
C LEU A 144 -1.18 -15.06 -9.92
N LEU A 145 -2.48 -15.33 -9.88
CA LEU A 145 -3.08 -16.54 -9.26
C LEU A 145 -2.64 -17.88 -9.90
N ARG A 146 -1.96 -17.86 -11.06
CA ARG A 146 -1.42 -19.07 -11.71
C ARG A 146 -0.01 -19.39 -11.28
N TYR A 147 0.69 -18.48 -10.61
CA TYR A 147 2.03 -18.78 -10.13
C TYR A 147 1.97 -19.89 -9.08
N PRO A 148 2.97 -20.80 -9.05
CA PRO A 148 3.07 -21.78 -7.99
C PRO A 148 3.18 -21.10 -6.63
N LYS A 149 2.60 -21.72 -5.60
CA LYS A 149 2.81 -21.28 -4.21
C LYS A 149 4.31 -21.21 -3.89
N ASP A 150 4.67 -20.27 -3.02
CA ASP A 150 6.04 -20.03 -2.56
C ASP A 150 7.02 -19.70 -3.70
N SER A 151 6.52 -19.17 -4.82
CA SER A 151 7.35 -18.69 -5.93
C SER A 151 7.51 -17.18 -5.91
N ALA A 152 8.51 -16.67 -6.62
CA ALA A 152 8.69 -15.22 -6.80
C ALA A 152 7.44 -14.56 -7.40
N GLY A 153 6.64 -15.29 -8.19
CA GLY A 153 5.43 -14.78 -8.79
C GLY A 153 4.27 -14.55 -7.81
N THR A 154 4.32 -15.17 -6.63
CA THR A 154 3.33 -15.00 -5.56
C THR A 154 3.51 -13.69 -4.81
N ILE A 155 4.74 -13.19 -4.71
CA ILE A 155 5.07 -11.98 -3.94
C ILE A 155 5.50 -10.80 -4.82
N MET A 156 5.23 -10.87 -6.14
CA MET A 156 5.62 -9.81 -7.07
C MET A 156 4.41 -8.97 -7.47
N THR A 157 4.64 -7.67 -7.55
CA THR A 157 3.73 -6.73 -8.18
C THR A 157 4.09 -6.47 -9.65
N THR A 158 3.12 -6.04 -10.45
CA THR A 158 3.38 -5.64 -11.85
C THR A 158 3.57 -4.12 -12.01
N GLU A 159 3.39 -3.38 -10.93
CA GLU A 159 3.36 -1.93 -10.87
C GLU A 159 4.76 -1.35 -10.68
N TYR A 160 5.70 -1.70 -11.57
CA TYR A 160 7.07 -1.17 -11.56
C TYR A 160 7.33 -0.17 -12.69
N VAL A 161 8.32 0.71 -12.48
CA VAL A 161 8.76 1.66 -13.51
C VAL A 161 9.67 0.97 -14.52
N ARG A 162 9.36 1.14 -15.81
CA ARG A 162 10.19 0.64 -16.91
C ARG A 162 10.51 1.71 -17.95
N PHE A 163 11.70 1.64 -18.53
CA PHE A 163 12.19 2.51 -19.59
C PHE A 163 12.53 1.72 -20.84
N THR A 164 12.56 2.41 -21.98
CA THR A 164 13.17 1.88 -23.20
C THR A 164 14.63 2.30 -23.27
N LYS A 165 15.48 1.48 -23.92
CA LYS A 165 16.93 1.76 -24.05
C LYS A 165 17.31 3.10 -24.67
N ASN A 166 16.38 3.76 -25.37
CA ASN A 166 16.64 5.01 -26.09
C ASN A 166 16.15 6.26 -25.34
N MET A 167 15.57 6.10 -24.14
CA MET A 167 15.13 7.25 -23.33
C MET A 167 16.33 8.03 -22.81
N THR A 168 16.30 9.35 -22.97
CA THR A 168 17.24 10.24 -22.29
C THR A 168 16.93 10.33 -20.80
N VAL A 169 17.88 10.82 -20.00
CA VAL A 169 17.67 11.05 -18.55
C VAL A 169 16.48 11.97 -18.30
N GLU A 170 16.38 13.06 -19.07
CA GLU A 170 15.25 13.99 -19.00
C GLU A 170 13.91 13.29 -19.24
N GLN A 171 13.81 12.52 -20.33
CA GLN A 171 12.60 11.76 -20.65
C GLN A 171 12.25 10.72 -19.58
N ALA A 172 13.26 10.07 -18.99
CA ALA A 172 13.06 9.10 -17.92
C ALA A 172 12.52 9.77 -16.64
N LEU A 173 13.10 10.91 -16.24
CA LEU A 173 12.61 11.69 -15.09
C LEU A 173 11.20 12.22 -15.33
N ASP A 174 10.89 12.71 -16.53
CA ASP A 174 9.53 13.13 -16.91
C ASP A 174 8.56 11.97 -16.99
N HIS A 175 9.02 10.77 -17.33
CA HIS A 175 8.19 9.58 -17.25
C HIS A 175 7.87 9.23 -15.80
N ILE A 176 8.88 9.18 -14.93
CA ILE A 176 8.69 8.93 -13.49
C ILE A 176 7.67 9.92 -12.91
N ARG A 177 7.84 11.22 -13.12
CA ARG A 177 6.92 12.26 -12.60
C ARG A 177 5.46 12.03 -12.98
N ARG A 178 5.20 11.40 -14.13
CA ARG A 178 3.84 11.13 -14.63
C ARG A 178 3.23 9.86 -14.08
N VAL A 179 4.04 8.88 -13.66
CA VAL A 179 3.55 7.54 -13.31
C VAL A 179 3.87 7.13 -11.89
N ALA A 180 4.68 7.90 -11.15
CA ALA A 180 5.22 7.52 -9.85
C ALA A 180 4.17 7.13 -8.81
N ILE A 181 2.99 7.75 -8.85
CA ILE A 181 1.92 7.53 -7.87
C ILE A 181 1.40 6.09 -7.95
N ASP A 182 1.23 5.56 -9.16
CA ASP A 182 0.65 4.22 -9.38
C ASP A 182 1.72 3.12 -9.44
N LYS A 183 2.86 3.30 -8.76
CA LYS A 183 4.02 2.41 -8.85
C LYS A 183 4.48 2.07 -7.45
N GLU A 184 4.69 0.78 -7.21
CA GLU A 184 5.20 0.24 -5.94
C GLU A 184 6.49 0.94 -5.51
N THR A 185 7.40 1.11 -6.46
CA THR A 185 8.61 1.89 -6.23
C THR A 185 9.10 2.57 -7.49
N ILE A 186 9.64 3.76 -7.30
CA ILE A 186 10.38 4.47 -8.33
C ILE A 186 11.89 4.30 -8.16
N TYR A 187 12.40 3.81 -7.03
CA TYR A 187 13.84 3.87 -6.74
C TYR A 187 14.69 3.03 -7.68
N THR A 188 14.16 1.88 -8.10
CA THR A 188 14.76 0.99 -9.09
C THR A 188 13.87 0.95 -10.31
N CYS A 189 14.41 1.39 -11.44
CA CYS A 189 13.73 1.36 -12.72
C CYS A 189 14.39 0.33 -13.64
N TYR A 190 13.58 -0.39 -14.40
CA TYR A 190 14.02 -1.45 -15.29
C TYR A 190 14.12 -0.96 -16.72
N VAL A 191 15.16 -1.35 -17.46
CA VAL A 191 15.30 -1.01 -18.88
C VAL A 191 14.98 -2.24 -19.70
N VAL A 192 14.06 -2.09 -20.65
CA VAL A 192 13.60 -3.18 -21.51
C VAL A 192 13.83 -2.91 -22.99
N ASP A 193 13.95 -3.97 -23.78
CA ASP A 193 13.95 -3.90 -25.25
C ASP A 193 12.53 -3.83 -25.84
N ALA A 194 12.42 -3.84 -27.17
CA ALA A 194 11.14 -3.78 -27.88
C ALA A 194 10.26 -5.02 -27.68
N GLN A 195 10.87 -6.15 -27.30
CA GLN A 195 10.22 -7.42 -27.01
C GLN A 195 9.90 -7.57 -25.51
N ARG A 196 10.18 -6.53 -24.70
CA ARG A 196 10.03 -6.50 -23.24
C ARG A 196 11.00 -7.43 -22.48
N HIS A 197 12.14 -7.78 -23.08
CA HIS A 197 13.21 -8.42 -22.31
C HIS A 197 13.91 -7.41 -21.43
N LEU A 198 14.18 -7.78 -20.19
CA LEU A 198 15.00 -7.01 -19.26
C LEU A 198 16.45 -6.98 -19.76
N ILE A 199 16.98 -5.78 -20.02
CA ILE A 199 18.34 -5.57 -20.52
C ILE A 199 19.21 -4.72 -19.59
N GLY A 200 18.63 -4.18 -18.52
CA GLY A 200 19.37 -3.44 -17.51
C GLY A 200 18.47 -2.84 -16.43
N LEU A 201 19.09 -2.19 -15.47
CA LEU A 201 18.43 -1.44 -14.41
C LEU A 201 19.16 -0.12 -14.14
N VAL A 202 18.42 0.86 -13.65
CA VAL A 202 18.95 2.16 -13.26
C VAL A 202 18.21 2.65 -12.03
N THR A 203 18.94 3.25 -11.08
CA THR A 203 18.31 3.85 -9.91
C THR A 203 17.94 5.30 -10.18
N VAL A 204 16.89 5.79 -9.54
CA VAL A 204 16.53 7.23 -9.60
C VAL A 204 17.68 8.11 -9.13
N LYS A 205 18.40 7.70 -8.08
CA LYS A 205 19.62 8.39 -7.63
C LYS A 205 20.63 8.57 -8.76
N LYS A 206 20.87 7.54 -9.57
CA LYS A 206 21.79 7.63 -10.70
C LYS A 206 21.28 8.60 -11.77
N LEU A 207 19.99 8.58 -12.08
CA LEU A 207 19.38 9.52 -13.04
C LEU A 207 19.51 10.98 -12.57
N LEU A 208 19.34 11.25 -11.28
CA LEU A 208 19.43 12.61 -10.72
C LEU A 208 20.87 13.16 -10.68
N LEU A 209 21.88 12.29 -10.64
CA LEU A 209 23.30 12.67 -10.59
C LEU A 209 23.97 12.71 -11.97
N SER A 210 23.25 12.35 -13.03
CA SER A 210 23.78 12.27 -14.40
C SER A 210 23.63 13.56 -15.18
#